data_AF-A0AA95GM34-F1
#
_entry.id   AF-A0AA95GM34-F1
#
_cell.length_a   1.000
_cell.length_b   1.000
_cell.length_c   1.000
_cell.angle_alpha   90.00
_cell.angle_beta   90.00
_cell.angle_gamma   90.00
#
_symmetry.space_group_name_H-M   'P 1'
#
loop_
_entity.id
_entity.type
_entity.pdbx_description
1 polymer ?
#
loop_
_entity_poly.entity_id
_entity_poly.type
_entity_poly.pdbx_seq_one_letter_code
_entity_poly.pdbx_strand_id
1 'polypeptide(L)' 'MTKTLNLELQPSSVKPGTEEYPRQYLIVNDFDYYNVVVGAFAEGGKFLYFQGWDNGEYVTFKPKDYAYWAVLPAKKPE' A
#
# COMPACT_ATOMS: atom_id res chain seq x y z
N MET A 1 -4.66 -19.85 -18.22
CA MET A 1 -5.19 -18.50 -18.55
C MET A 1 -4.48 -17.49 -17.67
N THR A 2 -3.85 -16.48 -18.26
CA THR A 2 -3.26 -15.36 -17.51
C THR A 2 -4.39 -14.47 -17.02
N LYS A 3 -4.45 -14.19 -15.72
CA LYS A 3 -5.35 -13.17 -15.18
C LYS A 3 -4.62 -11.83 -15.21
N THR A 4 -5.23 -10.83 -15.83
CA THR A 4 -4.76 -9.45 -15.78
C THR A 4 -5.33 -8.78 -14.53
N LEU A 5 -4.47 -8.14 -13.74
CA LEU A 5 -4.87 -7.29 -12.62
C LEU A 5 -4.74 -5.83 -13.03
N ASN A 6 -5.85 -5.10 -13.04
CA ASN A 6 -5.84 -3.65 -13.23
C ASN A 6 -5.75 -3.00 -11.85
N LEU A 7 -4.79 -2.09 -11.68
CA LEU A 7 -4.59 -1.33 -10.44
C LEU A 7 -4.92 0.14 -10.70
N GLU A 8 -5.67 0.75 -9.79
CA GLU A 8 -5.92 2.19 -9.79
C GLU A 8 -4.90 2.85 -8.86
N LEU A 9 -3.99 3.62 -9.45
CA LEU A 9 -2.95 4.35 -8.71
C LEU A 9 -3.52 5.67 -8.19
N GLN A 10 -3.52 5.79 -6.88
CA GLN A 10 -3.85 7.01 -6.14
C GLN A 10 -2.55 7.77 -5.81
N PRO A 11 -2.52 9.10 -5.89
CA PRO A 11 -1.34 9.87 -5.49
C PRO A 11 -1.16 9.84 -3.95
N SER A 12 0.07 10.06 -3.48
CA SER A 12 0.40 10.04 -2.05
C SER A 12 -0.31 11.11 -1.21
N SER A 13 -0.87 12.15 -1.85
CA SER A 13 -1.74 13.13 -1.20
C SER A 13 -3.10 12.58 -0.78
N VAL A 14 -3.55 11.48 -1.39
CA VAL A 14 -4.80 10.78 -1.04
C VAL A 14 -4.47 9.71 -0.01
N LYS A 15 -5.21 9.69 1.10
CA LYS A 15 -5.02 8.70 2.15
C LYS A 15 -5.85 7.44 1.86
N PRO A 16 -5.28 6.23 2.05
CA PRO A 16 -6.05 5.01 2.03
C PRO A 16 -7.22 5.06 3.02
N GLY A 17 -8.39 4.60 2.58
CA GLY A 17 -9.54 4.36 3.46
C GLY A 17 -9.41 3.03 4.21
N THR A 18 -10.24 2.85 5.24
CA THR A 18 -10.41 1.57 5.92
C THR A 18 -11.51 0.75 5.29
N GLU A 19 -11.16 -0.02 4.27
CA GLU A 19 -11.95 -1.20 3.96
C GLU A 19 -11.39 -2.36 4.79
N GLU A 20 -12.28 -3.12 5.45
CA GLU A 20 -11.94 -4.17 6.43
C GLU A 20 -10.86 -5.14 5.94
N TYR A 21 -10.76 -5.33 4.62
CA TYR A 21 -9.74 -6.09 3.91
C TYR A 21 -9.75 -5.60 2.44
N PRO A 22 -8.60 -5.43 1.77
CA PRO A 22 -7.27 -5.92 2.13
C PRO A 22 -6.31 -4.83 2.65
N ARG A 23 -5.47 -5.21 3.63
CA ARG A 23 -4.41 -4.35 4.18
C ARG A 23 -3.17 -4.26 3.30
N GLN A 24 -3.15 -4.89 2.12
CA GLN A 24 -1.99 -4.91 1.22
C GLN A 24 -2.16 -3.89 0.10
N TYR A 25 -1.08 -3.16 -0.16
CA TYR A 25 -1.00 -2.11 -1.15
C TYR A 25 0.27 -2.28 -1.96
N LEU A 26 0.24 -1.74 -3.17
CA LEU A 26 1.44 -1.49 -3.96
C LEU A 26 1.74 0.00 -3.85
N ILE A 27 3.00 0.37 -3.60
CA ILE A 27 3.46 1.76 -3.72
C ILE A 27 4.50 1.88 -4.84
N VAL A 28 4.59 3.06 -5.44
CA VAL A 28 5.75 3.49 -6.23
C VAL A 28 6.56 4.41 -5.34
N ASN A 29 7.70 3.95 -4.84
CA ASN A 29 8.54 4.73 -3.94
C ASN A 29 9.22 5.92 -4.67
N ASP A 30 9.96 6.72 -3.91
CA ASP A 30 10.71 7.87 -4.40
C ASP A 30 11.91 7.53 -5.31
N PHE A 31 12.29 6.25 -5.38
CA PHE A 31 13.29 5.71 -6.31
C PHE A 31 12.65 5.06 -7.57
N ASP A 32 11.37 5.32 -7.82
CA ASP A 32 10.62 4.86 -9.00
C ASP A 32 10.49 3.33 -9.15
N TYR A 33 10.52 2.57 -8.04
CA TYR A 33 10.20 1.14 -8.06
C TYR A 33 9.06 0.76 -7.12
N TYR A 34 8.56 -0.46 -7.32
CA TYR A 34 7.38 -0.96 -6.61
C TYR A 34 7.74 -1.67 -5.31
N ASN A 35 7.03 -1.35 -4.23
CA ASN A 35 7.03 -2.13 -3.00
C ASN A 35 5.61 -2.65 -2.70
N VAL A 36 5.52 -3.91 -2.30
CA VAL A 36 4.31 -4.44 -1.66
C VAL A 36 4.39 -4.09 -0.17
N VAL A 37 3.37 -3.39 0.31
CA VAL A 37 3.33 -2.83 1.66
C VAL A 37 2.00 -3.14 2.34
N VAL A 38 1.96 -2.97 3.65
CA VAL A 38 0.75 -3.02 4.46
C VAL A 38 0.39 -1.65 5.02
N GLY A 39 -0.90 -1.33 5.04
CA GLY A 39 -1.40 -0.10 5.66
C GLY A 39 -1.49 -0.21 7.18
N ALA A 40 -0.93 0.77 7.89
CA ALA A 40 -1.11 0.95 9.32
C ALA A 40 -2.14 2.05 9.59
N PHE A 41 -3.12 1.75 10.45
CA PHE A 41 -4.25 2.62 10.76
C PHE A 41 -4.39 2.77 12.27
N ALA A 42 -4.73 3.98 12.72
CA ALA A 42 -5.12 4.23 14.10
C ALA A 42 -6.53 3.69 14.37
N GLU A 43 -6.90 3.66 15.65
CA GLU A 43 -8.28 3.46 16.09
C GLU A 43 -9.21 4.48 15.39
N GLY A 44 -10.34 4.01 14.85
CA GLY A 44 -11.23 4.82 14.01
C GLY A 44 -10.84 4.91 12.53
N GLY A 45 -9.82 4.17 12.09
CA GLY A 45 -9.52 3.99 10.67
C GLY A 45 -8.74 5.11 10.00
N LYS A 46 -8.08 5.95 10.80
CA LYS A 46 -7.20 6.98 10.25
C LYS A 46 -5.89 6.33 9.77
N PHE A 47 -5.60 6.42 8.47
CA PHE A 47 -4.30 5.99 7.93
C PHE A 47 -3.14 6.75 8.59
N LEU A 48 -2.10 6.00 8.96
CA LEU A 48 -0.87 6.52 9.58
C LEU A 48 0.31 6.47 8.61
N TYR A 49 0.62 5.28 8.09
CA TYR A 49 1.76 5.03 7.20
C TYR A 49 1.62 3.65 6.54
N PHE A 50 2.48 3.38 5.55
CA PHE A 50 2.70 2.04 5.03
C PHE A 50 3.93 1.40 5.69
N GLN A 51 3.96 0.08 5.77
CA GLN A 51 5.13 -0.70 6.16
C GLN A 51 5.38 -1.83 5.16
N GLY A 52 6.63 -2.11 4.86
CA GLY A 52 6.97 -3.21 3.97
C GLY A 52 8.47 -3.45 3.90
N TRP A 53 8.84 -4.45 3.12
CA TRP A 53 10.25 -4.76 2.87
C TRP A 53 10.81 -3.87 1.78
N ASP A 54 12.01 -3.37 2.00
CA ASP A 54 12.81 -2.65 1.04
C ASP A 54 14.28 -3.03 1.18
N ASN A 55 14.89 -3.53 0.11
CA ASN A 55 16.31 -3.93 0.09
C ASN A 55 16.77 -4.81 1.28
N GLY A 56 15.88 -5.68 1.77
CA GLY A 56 16.18 -6.59 2.88
C GLY A 56 15.91 -6.04 4.28
N GLU A 57 15.43 -4.79 4.38
CA GLU A 57 15.04 -4.16 5.63
C GLU A 57 13.52 -3.95 5.70
N TYR A 58 12.96 -3.94 6.92
CA TYR A 58 11.55 -3.65 7.13
C TYR A 58 11.37 -2.16 7.45
N VAL A 59 10.82 -1.41 6.50
CA VAL A 59 10.82 0.05 6.46
C VAL A 59 9.40 0.60 6.62
N THR A 60 9.31 1.82 7.18
CA THR A 60 8.08 2.60 7.23
C THR A 60 8.08 3.65 6.13
N PHE A 61 7.06 3.65 5.29
CA PHE A 61 6.87 4.61 4.20
C PHE A 61 5.79 5.64 4.58
N LYS A 62 6.18 6.90 4.67
CA LYS A 62 5.28 8.05 4.82
C LYS A 62 4.95 8.60 3.43
N PRO A 63 3.92 9.45 3.29
CA PRO A 63 3.53 10.01 1.99
C PRO A 63 4.64 10.73 1.20
N LYS A 64 5.73 11.16 1.85
CA LYS A 64 6.89 11.75 1.18
C LYS A 64 7.85 10.72 0.55
N ASP A 65 7.72 9.45 0.92
CA ASP A 65 8.60 8.36 0.52
C ASP A 65 8.02 7.55 -0.66
N TYR A 66 6.88 7.98 -1.21
CA TYR A 66 6.24 7.37 -2.38
C TYR A 66 5.40 8.39 -3.15
N ALA A 67 5.30 8.20 -4.47
CA ALA A 67 4.50 9.04 -5.35
C ALA A 67 3.05 8.54 -5.45
N TYR A 68 2.88 7.22 -5.54
CA TYR A 68 1.58 6.58 -5.78
C TYR A 68 1.37 5.34 -4.92
N TRP A 69 0.11 4.97 -4.72
CA TRP A 69 -0.30 3.72 -4.09
C TRP A 69 -1.53 3.11 -4.77
N ALA A 70 -1.69 1.80 -4.70
CA ALA A 70 -2.88 1.08 -5.16
C ALA A 70 -3.24 -0.06 -4.20
N VAL A 71 -4.52 -0.40 -4.11
CA VAL A 71 -4.98 -1.56 -3.33
C VAL A 71 -4.64 -2.83 -4.10
N LEU A 72 -3.97 -3.78 -3.43
CA LEU A 72 -3.80 -5.12 -3.98
C LEU A 72 -4.97 -5.99 -3.51
N PRO A 73 -5.70 -6.67 -4.43
CA PRO A 73 -6.77 -7.57 -4.03
C PRO A 73 -6.18 -8.73 -3.23
N ALA A 74 -6.43 -8.76 -1.92
CA ALA A 74 -6.11 -9.93 -1.10
C ALA A 74 -7.36 -10.81 -0.96
N LYS A 75 -7.14 -12.12 -1.01
CA LYS A 75 -8.14 -13.08 -0.55
C LYS A 75 -8.33 -12.86 0.96
N LYS A 76 -9.57 -12.79 1.44
CA LYS A 76 -9.86 -12.90 2.87
C LYS A 76 -9.27 -14.24 3.36
N PRO A 77 -8.49 -14.27 4.44
CA PRO A 77 -8.05 -15.54 5.04
C PRO A 77 -9.30 -16.36 5.38
N GLU A 78 -9.29 -17.64 5.01
CA GLU A 78 -10.34 -18.61 5.34
C GLU A 78 -10.26 -19.01 6.82
#